data_AF-A0A822GY49-F1
#
_entry.id   AF-A0A822GY49-F1
#
_cell.length_a   1.000
_cell.length_b   1.000
_cell.length_c   1.000
_cell.angle_alpha   90.00
_cell.angle_beta   90.00
_cell.angle_gamma   90.00
#
_symmetry.space_group_name_H-M   'P 1'
#
loop_
_entity.id
_entity.type
_entity.pdbx_description
1 polymer ?
#
loop_
_entity_poly.entity_id
_entity_poly.type
_entity_poly.pdbx_seq_one_letter_code
_entity_poly.pdbx_strand_id
1 'polypeptide(L)'
;QLEKGASRKRVGIKSSGSCPRSGVEIRNSRDEKSRIIGKVTSGCPSPSLKLINIGMAYIETPLAKVGNKVNINIRNRTIEAEIVKMPFVPTRYYKASTSKKK
;
A
#
# COMPACT_ATOMS: atom_id res chain seq x y z
N GLN A 1 -8.51 20.98 -11.89
CA GLN A 1 -7.97 19.82 -11.14
C GLN A 1 -7.95 20.03 -9.61
N LEU A 2 -8.18 21.25 -9.10
CA LEU A 2 -8.04 21.59 -7.68
C LEU A 2 -9.29 21.35 -6.78
N GLU A 3 -10.49 21.15 -7.34
CA GLU A 3 -11.71 21.04 -6.51
C GLU A 3 -12.16 19.60 -6.20
N LYS A 4 -11.84 18.61 -7.04
CA LYS A 4 -12.32 17.22 -6.89
C LYS A 4 -11.30 16.23 -6.30
N GLY A 5 -10.14 16.73 -5.88
CA GLY A 5 -9.04 15.90 -5.37
C GLY A 5 -8.42 14.98 -6.43
N ALA A 6 -7.38 14.24 -6.03
CA ALA A 6 -6.73 13.26 -6.92
C ALA A 6 -7.64 12.04 -7.10
N SER A 7 -7.76 11.52 -8.33
CA SER A 7 -8.50 10.30 -8.64
C SER A 7 -7.82 9.03 -8.10
N ARG A 8 -6.50 9.09 -7.89
CA ARG A 8 -5.68 8.00 -7.36
C ARG A 8 -4.82 8.49 -6.20
N LYS A 9 -4.65 7.64 -5.20
CA LYS A 9 -3.83 7.89 -4.02
C LYS A 9 -2.75 6.84 -3.90
N ARG A 10 -1.53 7.27 -3.56
CA ARG A 10 -0.43 6.37 -3.21
C ARG A 10 -0.63 5.85 -1.79
N VAL A 11 -0.61 4.53 -1.63
CA VAL A 11 -0.78 3.85 -0.35
C VAL A 11 0.33 2.83 -0.13
N GLY A 12 0.55 2.49 1.14
CA GLY A 12 1.36 1.33 1.52
C GLY A 12 0.47 0.10 1.56
N ILE A 13 0.99 -1.02 1.10
CA ILE A 13 0.30 -2.31 1.14
C ILE A 13 1.16 -3.33 1.88
N LYS A 14 0.48 -4.23 2.60
CA LYS A 14 1.06 -5.39 3.27
C LYS A 14 0.42 -6.65 2.69
N SER A 15 1.21 -7.51 2.07
CA SER A 15 0.75 -8.80 1.54
C SER A 15 0.92 -9.89 2.59
N SER A 16 -0.07 -10.76 2.74
CA SER A 16 0.00 -11.93 3.62
C SER A 16 0.75 -13.11 2.97
N GLY A 17 0.77 -13.16 1.63
CA GLY A 17 1.39 -14.21 0.85
C GLY A 17 2.66 -13.75 0.15
N SER A 18 2.72 -13.96 -1.17
CA SER A 18 3.90 -13.63 -1.99
C SER A 18 4.20 -12.13 -2.01
N CYS A 19 5.47 -11.80 -2.27
CA CYS A 19 5.93 -10.44 -2.37
C CYS A 19 5.27 -9.69 -3.55
N PRO A 20 4.61 -8.55 -3.31
CA PRO A 20 4.03 -7.73 -4.38
C PRO A 20 5.17 -7.13 -5.21
N ARG A 21 5.13 -7.32 -6.53
CA ARG A 21 6.15 -6.82 -7.46
C ARG A 21 5.63 -5.62 -8.24
N SER A 22 6.54 -4.84 -8.82
CA SER A 22 6.16 -3.78 -9.75
C SER A 22 5.34 -4.38 -10.90
N GLY A 23 4.31 -3.68 -11.33
CA GLY A 23 3.48 -4.11 -12.45
C GLY A 23 2.21 -4.86 -12.05
N VAL A 24 2.11 -5.30 -10.80
CA VAL A 24 0.99 -6.15 -10.36
C VAL A 24 -0.31 -5.35 -10.21
N GLU A 25 -1.40 -5.91 -10.70
CA GLU A 25 -2.74 -5.34 -10.60
C GLU A 25 -3.38 -5.59 -9.23
N ILE A 26 -4.10 -4.59 -8.74
CA ILE A 26 -4.92 -4.68 -7.53
C ILE A 26 -6.38 -4.72 -7.97
N ARG A 27 -7.11 -5.69 -7.46
CA ARG A 27 -8.51 -5.95 -7.76
C ARG A 27 -9.37 -5.86 -6.51
N ASN A 28 -10.64 -5.53 -6.68
CA ASN A 28 -11.57 -5.40 -5.57
C ASN A 28 -11.97 -6.77 -5.01
N SER A 29 -12.31 -7.71 -5.89
CA SER A 29 -12.70 -9.09 -5.52
C SER A 29 -11.60 -10.09 -5.84
N ARG A 30 -11.80 -11.33 -5.36
CA ARG A 30 -10.96 -12.48 -5.70
C ARG A 30 -11.12 -12.93 -7.15
N ASP A 31 -12.24 -12.55 -7.78
CA ASP A 31 -12.59 -12.89 -9.16
C ASP A 31 -11.65 -12.24 -10.17
N GLU A 32 -11.25 -13.00 -11.18
CA GLU A 32 -10.37 -12.51 -12.25
C GLU A 32 -11.03 -11.45 -13.14
N LYS A 33 -12.36 -11.48 -13.26
CA LYS A 33 -13.16 -10.48 -13.99
C LYS A 33 -13.45 -9.22 -13.17
N SER A 34 -13.01 -9.16 -11.91
CA SER A 34 -13.28 -8.00 -11.08
C SER A 34 -12.48 -6.79 -11.52
N ARG A 35 -13.09 -5.61 -11.33
CA ARG A 35 -12.50 -4.34 -11.75
C ARG A 35 -11.12 -4.14 -11.10
N ILE A 36 -10.16 -3.73 -11.92
CA ILE A 36 -8.85 -3.28 -11.48
C ILE A 36 -9.03 -1.93 -10.78
N ILE A 37 -8.68 -1.88 -9.50
CA ILE A 37 -8.80 -0.70 -8.63
C ILE A 37 -7.47 0.03 -8.45
N GLY A 38 -6.38 -0.57 -8.90
CA GLY A 38 -5.05 -0.01 -8.71
C GLY A 38 -3.92 -0.87 -9.26
N LYS A 39 -2.70 -0.40 -9.04
CA LYS A 39 -1.47 -1.07 -9.49
C LYS A 39 -0.35 -0.88 -8.47
N VAL A 40 0.39 -1.96 -8.22
CA VAL A 40 1.61 -1.96 -7.42
C VAL A 40 2.75 -1.32 -8.22
N THR A 41 3.43 -0.36 -7.60
CA THR A 41 4.60 0.31 -8.19
C THR A 41 5.90 -0.32 -7.75
N SER A 42 6.03 -0.62 -6.46
CA SER A 42 7.22 -1.25 -5.89
C SER A 42 6.84 -2.19 -4.75
N GLY A 43 7.66 -3.21 -4.49
CA GLY A 43 7.48 -4.06 -3.33
C GLY A 43 8.65 -5.02 -3.12
N CYS A 44 8.89 -5.36 -1.87
CA CYS A 44 10.01 -6.15 -1.40
C CYS A 44 9.67 -6.78 -0.03
N PRO A 45 10.19 -7.96 0.33
CA PRO A 45 10.14 -8.45 1.70
C PRO A 45 10.89 -7.50 2.64
N SER A 46 10.26 -7.12 3.76
CA SER A 46 10.87 -6.25 4.76
C SER A 46 11.61 -7.05 5.83
N PRO A 47 12.94 -6.93 5.97
CA PRO A 47 13.67 -7.62 7.03
C PRO A 47 13.28 -7.10 8.42
N SER A 48 12.98 -5.81 8.56
CA SER A 48 12.66 -5.18 9.84
C SER A 48 11.27 -5.55 10.39
N LEU A 49 10.38 -6.05 9.53
CA LEU A 49 9.01 -6.43 9.90
C LEU A 49 8.83 -7.95 9.88
N LYS A 50 9.84 -8.72 10.31
CA LYS A 50 9.78 -10.19 10.36
C LYS A 50 9.44 -10.84 9.00
N LEU A 51 10.09 -10.37 7.92
CA LEU A 51 9.87 -10.83 6.54
C LEU A 51 8.45 -10.62 6.01
N ILE A 52 7.68 -9.70 6.61
CA ILE A 52 6.42 -9.26 6.03
C ILE A 52 6.66 -8.64 4.66
N ASN A 53 5.85 -9.04 3.68
CA ASN A 53 5.88 -8.52 2.33
C ASN A 53 5.17 -7.16 2.27
N ILE A 54 5.92 -6.11 1.93
CA ILE A 54 5.39 -4.75 1.82
C ILE A 54 5.58 -4.20 0.41
N GLY A 55 4.76 -3.22 0.06
CA GLY A 55 4.89 -2.53 -1.22
C GLY A 55 4.15 -1.20 -1.24
N MET A 56 4.36 -0.44 -2.31
CA MET A 56 3.62 0.76 -2.62
C MET A 56 2.72 0.53 -3.81
N ALA A 57 1.55 1.15 -3.78
CA ALA A 57 0.59 1.06 -4.87
C ALA A 57 -0.19 2.36 -5.05
N TYR A 58 -0.69 2.56 -6.25
CA TYR A 58 -1.73 3.56 -6.52
C TYR A 58 -3.08 2.87 -6.58
N ILE A 59 -4.03 3.37 -5.79
CA ILE A 59 -5.41 2.88 -5.73
C ILE A 59 -6.35 4.06 -5.93
N GLU A 60 -7.55 3.81 -6.45
CA GLU A 60 -8.63 4.79 -6.48
C GLU A 60 -8.91 5.35 -5.08
N THR A 61 -8.99 6.68 -4.98
CA THR A 61 -9.18 7.41 -3.71
C THR A 61 -10.31 6.89 -2.81
N PRO A 62 -11.52 6.52 -3.30
CA PRO A 62 -12.57 5.99 -2.43
C PRO A 62 -12.20 4.66 -1.73
N LEU A 63 -11.29 3.88 -2.31
CA LEU A 63 -10.88 2.58 -1.78
C LEU A 63 -9.56 2.64 -0.99
N ALA A 64 -8.88 3.79 -1.00
CA ALA A 64 -7.57 4.00 -0.40
C ALA A 64 -7.59 4.20 1.13
N LYS A 65 -8.59 3.66 1.84
CA LYS A 65 -8.71 3.74 3.30
C LYS A 65 -7.77 2.74 3.97
N VAL A 66 -7.09 3.18 5.02
CA VAL A 66 -6.20 2.31 5.82
C VAL A 66 -7.03 1.23 6.51
N GLY A 67 -6.53 -0.01 6.51
CA GLY A 67 -7.20 -1.20 7.02
C GLY A 67 -8.08 -1.92 5.98
N ASN A 68 -8.31 -1.33 4.81
CA ASN A 68 -9.04 -2.03 3.74
C ASN A 68 -8.22 -3.22 3.23
N LYS A 69 -8.90 -4.35 3.07
CA LYS A 69 -8.37 -5.52 2.38
C LYS A 69 -8.55 -5.35 0.88
N VAL A 70 -7.52 -5.72 0.13
CA VAL A 70 -7.47 -5.68 -1.33
C VAL A 70 -6.87 -6.97 -1.86
N ASN A 71 -7.21 -7.33 -3.09
CA ASN A 71 -6.73 -8.55 -3.71
C ASN A 71 -5.66 -8.20 -4.75
N ILE A 72 -4.51 -8.87 -4.70
CA ILE A 72 -3.37 -8.64 -5.59
C ILE A 72 -3.15 -9.91 -6.40
N ASN A 73 -3.08 -9.80 -7.73
CA ASN A 73 -2.88 -10.97 -8.59
C ASN A 73 -1.39 -11.18 -8.91
N ILE A 74 -0.74 -12.11 -8.21
CA ILE A 74 0.68 -12.42 -8.38
C ILE A 74 0.81 -13.78 -9.05
N ARG A 75 1.34 -13.82 -10.28
CA ARG A 75 1.55 -15.07 -11.05
C ARG A 75 0.28 -15.92 -11.18
N ASN A 76 -0.85 -15.29 -11.55
CA ASN A 76 -2.18 -15.91 -11.66
C ASN A 76 -2.72 -16.48 -10.33
N ARG A 77 -2.17 -16.03 -9.20
CA ARG A 77 -2.70 -16.34 -7.87
C ARG A 77 -3.19 -15.05 -7.22
N THR A 78 -4.45 -15.06 -6.81
CA THR A 78 -5.00 -13.97 -6.01
C THR A 78 -4.55 -14.10 -4.56
N ILE A 79 -3.87 -13.06 -4.08
CA ILE A 79 -3.32 -12.97 -2.73
C ILE A 79 -3.96 -11.78 -2.02
N GLU A 80 -4.39 -12.00 -0.79
CA GLU A 80 -4.92 -10.92 0.05
C GLU A 80 -3.79 -9.99 0.51
N ALA A 81 -4.05 -8.69 0.42
CA ALA A 81 -3.22 -7.65 0.96
C ALA A 81 -4.06 -6.63 1.73
N GLU A 82 -3.42 -5.89 2.61
CA GLU A 82 -4.05 -4.86 3.44
C GLU A 82 -3.40 -3.52 3.16
N ILE A 83 -4.23 -2.47 3.07
CA ILE A 83 -3.75 -1.09 3.00
C ILE A 83 -3.28 -0.66 4.38
N VAL A 84 -2.00 -0.32 4.50
CA VAL A 84 -1.38 0.08 5.77
C VAL A 84 -0.88 1.53 5.71
N LYS A 85 -0.84 2.17 6.88
CA LYS A 85 -0.29 3.52 7.00
C LYS A 85 1.22 3.49 6.78
N MET A 86 1.71 4.45 5.99
CA MET A 86 3.15 4.71 5.85
C MET A 86 3.56 5.81 6.85
N PRO A 87 4.80 5.79 7.37
CA PRO A 87 5.87 4.83 7.07
C PRO A 87 5.64 3.46 7.73
N PHE A 88 6.09 2.38 7.08
CA PHE A 88 5.92 1.00 7.60
C PHE A 88 6.71 0.75 8.89
N VAL A 89 7.82 1.47 9.06
CA VAL A 89 8.65 1.46 10.26
C VAL A 89 8.75 2.92 10.74
N PRO A 90 8.58 3.19 12.06
CA PRO A 90 8.73 4.53 12.59
C PRO A 90 10.11 5.13 12.27
N THR A 91 10.11 6.34 11.70
CA THR A 91 11.35 7.05 11.37
C THR A 91 12.00 7.62 12.63
N ARG A 92 13.29 7.37 12.83
CA ARG A 92 14.08 7.92 13.94
C ARG A 92 14.80 9.21 13.52
N TYR A 93 14.03 10.19 13.03
CA TYR A 93 14.62 11.48 12.67
C TYR A 93 15.06 12.24 13.93
N TYR A 94 16.30 12.71 13.94
CA TYR A 94 16.73 13.70 14.93
C TYR A 94 15.91 14.97 14.76
N LYS A 95 15.27 15.41 15.84
CA LYS A 95 14.61 16.71 15.90
C LYS A 95 15.33 17.51 16.97
N ALA A 96 16.05 18.55 16.55
CA ALA A 96 16.61 19.51 17.49
C ALA A 96 15.45 20.04 18.35
N SER A 97 15.59 19.97 19.68
CA SER A 97 14.59 20.45 20.60
C SER A 97 14.44 21.96 20.43
N THR A 98 13.39 22.41 19.75
CA THR A 98 12.99 23.81 19.82
C THR A 98 12.59 24.08 21.27
N SER A 99 13.44 24.82 21.99
CA SER A 99 13.10 25.38 23.30
C SER A 99 11.82 26.18 23.14
N LYS A 100 10.69 25.67 23.65
CA LYS A 100 9.49 26.48 23.84
C LYS A 100 9.87 27.56 24.85
N LYS A 101 10.15 28.78 24.38
CA LYS A 101 10.07 29.98 25.21
C LYS A 101 8.62 30.06 25.71
N LYS A 102 8.48 29.95 27.01
CA LYS A 102 7.24 30.16 27.75
C LYS A 102 7.03 31.66 27.94
#